data_AF-D7MXF2-F1
#
_entry.id   AF-D7MXF2-F1
#
_cell.length_a   1.000
_cell.length_b   1.000
_cell.length_c   1.000
_cell.angle_alpha   90.00
_cell.angle_beta   90.00
_cell.angle_gamma   90.00
#
_symmetry.space_group_name_H-M   'P 1'
#
loop_
_entity.id
_entity.type
_entity.pdbx_description
1 polymer ?
#
loop_
_entity_poly.entity_id
_entity_poly.type
_entity_poly.pdbx_seq_one_letter_code
_entity_poly.pdbx_strand_id
1 'polypeptide(L)'
;MASETENIKYEESFIKNTRGMKLFTCKWVPANQEPKALVFICHGYAMECSITMNSTARRLVKAGFAVYGIDYEGHGKSDGLSAYVPNFDHLVDDVSTHYTSICGNVDFFVGVKV
;
A
#
# COMPACT_ATOMS: atom_id res chain seq x y z
N MET A 1 -12.41 27.80 -2.08
CA MET A 1 -12.17 26.67 -1.15
C MET A 1 -13.19 25.59 -1.47
N ALA A 2 -12.91 24.74 -2.46
CA ALA A 2 -13.83 23.69 -2.92
C ALA A 2 -13.05 22.37 -3.11
N SER A 3 -13.58 21.32 -2.48
CA SER A 3 -13.33 19.88 -2.62
C SER A 3 -11.99 19.35 -3.17
N GLU A 4 -10.92 19.37 -2.37
CA GLU A 4 -9.73 18.53 -2.67
C GLU A 4 -9.94 17.02 -2.37
N THR A 5 -11.09 16.65 -1.80
CA THR A 5 -11.43 15.29 -1.36
C THR A 5 -12.37 14.52 -2.29
N GLU A 6 -12.99 15.15 -3.30
CA GLU A 6 -14.08 14.51 -4.06
C GLU A 6 -13.64 13.49 -5.12
N ASN A 7 -12.34 13.37 -5.41
CA ASN A 7 -11.85 12.53 -6.52
C ASN A 7 -10.97 11.35 -6.09
N ILE A 8 -10.83 11.07 -4.79
CA ILE A 8 -9.98 9.98 -4.27
C ILE A 8 -10.82 9.08 -3.38
N LYS A 9 -10.97 7.82 -3.78
CA LYS A 9 -11.54 6.76 -2.94
C LYS A 9 -10.42 6.11 -2.14
N TYR A 10 -10.48 6.23 -0.82
CA TYR A 10 -9.57 5.57 0.11
C TYR A 10 -10.25 4.37 0.76
N GLU A 11 -9.59 3.21 0.77
CA GLU A 11 -10.11 1.99 1.38
C GLU A 11 -9.02 1.33 2.23
N GLU A 12 -9.41 0.87 3.42
CA GLU A 12 -8.58 0.07 4.33
C GLU A 12 -9.07 -1.38 4.31
N SER A 13 -8.14 -2.32 4.41
CA SER A 13 -8.44 -3.74 4.52
C SER A 13 -7.33 -4.46 5.27
N PHE A 14 -7.53 -5.75 5.50
CA PHE A 14 -6.51 -6.63 6.04
C PHE A 14 -6.40 -7.89 5.19
N ILE A 15 -5.18 -8.38 5.04
CA ILE A 15 -4.90 -9.68 4.47
C ILE A 15 -4.33 -10.60 5.55
N LYS A 16 -4.39 -11.90 5.30
CA LYS A 16 -3.70 -12.90 6.11
C LYS A 16 -2.56 -13.48 5.28
N ASN A 17 -1.33 -13.35 5.73
CA ASN A 17 -0.19 -13.92 5.01
C ASN A 17 -0.08 -15.45 5.23
N THR A 18 0.88 -16.09 4.56
CA THR A 18 1.12 -17.54 4.63
C THR A 18 1.49 -18.02 6.03
N ARG A 19 2.04 -17.14 6.86
CA ARG A 19 2.41 -17.39 8.27
C ARG A 19 1.24 -17.14 9.24
N GLY A 20 0.08 -16.75 8.72
CA GLY A 20 -1.14 -16.54 9.48
C GLY A 20 -1.27 -15.17 10.16
N MET A 21 -0.39 -14.22 9.84
CA MET A 21 -0.42 -12.88 10.40
C MET A 21 -1.41 -11.98 9.68
N LYS A 22 -2.09 -11.12 10.44
CA LYS A 22 -2.98 -10.09 9.91
C LYS A 22 -2.16 -8.87 9.53
N LEU A 23 -2.07 -8.59 8.23
CA LEU A 23 -1.34 -7.43 7.71
C LEU A 23 -2.32 -6.38 7.20
N PHE A 24 -2.11 -5.14 7.59
CA PHE A 24 -2.89 -4.00 7.13
C PHE A 24 -2.53 -3.65 5.69
N THR A 25 -3.55 -3.33 4.92
CA THR A 25 -3.42 -2.87 3.54
C THR A 25 -4.33 -1.67 3.33
N CYS A 26 -3.91 -0.76 2.46
CA CYS A 26 -4.74 0.36 2.07
C CYS A 26 -4.53 0.72 0.62
N LYS A 27 -5.52 1.40 0.04
CA LYS A 27 -5.44 1.88 -1.33
C LYS A 27 -6.09 3.24 -1.48
N TRP A 28 -5.54 4.02 -2.40
CA TRP A 28 -6.09 5.27 -2.88
C TRP A 28 -6.30 5.12 -4.39
N VAL A 29 -7.54 5.24 -4.84
CA VAL A 29 -7.88 5.09 -6.26
C VAL A 29 -8.65 6.31 -6.77
N PRO A 30 -8.49 6.71 -8.05
CA PRO A 30 -9.32 7.75 -8.63
C PRO A 30 -10.80 7.35 -8.56
N ALA A 31 -11.66 8.23 -8.08
CA ALA A 31 -13.09 7.92 -7.92
C ALA A 31 -13.88 7.94 -9.25
N ASN A 32 -13.43 8.75 -10.21
CA ASN A 32 -14.20 9.14 -11.39
C ASN A 32 -13.53 8.77 -12.73
N GLN A 33 -12.46 7.97 -12.70
CA GLN A 33 -11.73 7.55 -13.89
C GLN A 33 -10.97 6.24 -13.67
N GLU A 34 -10.68 5.54 -14.76
CA GLU A 34 -9.79 4.38 -14.73
C GLU A 34 -8.33 4.82 -14.42
N PRO A 35 -7.59 4.05 -13.60
CA PRO A 35 -6.18 4.33 -13.34
C PRO A 35 -5.31 4.17 -14.58
N LYS A 36 -4.34 5.08 -14.79
CA LYS A 36 -3.33 4.99 -15.86
C LYS A 36 -2.36 3.83 -15.65
N ALA A 37 -2.04 3.55 -14.38
CA ALA A 37 -1.23 2.43 -13.94
C ALA A 37 -1.42 2.23 -12.43
N LEU A 38 -0.91 1.11 -11.92
CA LEU A 38 -0.83 0.81 -10.50
C LEU A 38 0.53 1.26 -9.95
N VAL A 39 0.53 1.82 -8.73
CA VAL A 39 1.73 2.18 -7.98
C VAL A 39 1.68 1.50 -6.63
N PHE A 40 2.77 0.85 -6.27
CA PHE A 40 2.89 0.11 -5.02
C PHE A 40 3.93 0.80 -4.14
N ILE A 41 3.51 1.21 -2.94
CA ILE A 41 4.36 1.96 -2.01
C ILE A 41 4.96 1.06 -0.94
N CYS A 42 6.28 1.01 -0.86
CA CYS A 42 7.01 0.32 0.19
C CYS A 42 7.47 1.35 1.24
N HIS A 43 6.86 1.35 2.42
CA HIS A 43 7.21 2.29 3.50
C HIS A 43 8.59 1.98 4.11
N GLY A 44 9.16 2.95 4.84
CA GLY A 44 10.41 2.80 5.59
C GLY A 44 10.24 2.13 6.96
N TYR A 45 11.35 1.83 7.64
CA TYR A 45 11.37 1.07 8.90
C TYR A 45 10.62 1.71 10.08
N ALA A 46 10.50 3.04 10.15
CA ALA A 46 9.77 3.71 11.24
C ALA A 46 8.46 4.36 10.74
N MET A 47 7.86 3.78 9.70
CA MET A 47 6.76 4.38 8.94
C MET A 47 5.60 3.39 8.76
N GLU A 48 4.49 3.89 8.23
CA GLU A 48 3.32 3.08 7.85
C GLU A 48 2.57 3.71 6.66
N CYS A 49 1.71 2.96 5.98
CA CYS A 49 1.11 3.41 4.74
C CYS A 49 0.00 4.47 4.93
N SER A 50 -0.92 4.28 5.88
CA SER A 50 -2.16 5.05 5.96
C SER A 50 -2.00 6.53 6.33
N ILE A 51 -0.98 6.89 7.11
CA ILE A 51 -0.72 8.25 7.58
C ILE A 51 0.54 8.81 6.90
N THR A 52 1.69 8.16 7.06
CA THR A 52 2.99 8.71 6.63
C THR A 52 3.11 8.78 5.09
N MET A 53 2.40 7.91 4.37
CA MET A 53 2.44 7.87 2.89
C MET A 53 1.22 8.53 2.23
N ASN A 54 0.23 8.98 3.01
CA ASN A 54 -1.05 9.49 2.50
C ASN A 54 -0.89 10.69 1.56
N SER A 55 0.00 11.64 1.89
CA SER A 55 0.22 12.83 1.07
C SER A 55 0.80 12.48 -0.31
N THR A 56 1.79 11.59 -0.35
CA THR A 56 2.39 11.07 -1.58
C THR A 56 1.36 10.28 -2.39
N ALA A 57 0.64 9.36 -1.76
CA ALA A 57 -0.40 8.57 -2.42
C ALA A 57 -1.46 9.46 -3.05
N ARG A 58 -1.97 10.46 -2.32
CA ARG A 58 -2.94 11.43 -2.85
C ARG A 58 -2.42 12.22 -4.05
N ARG A 59 -1.14 12.62 -4.03
CA ARG A 59 -0.53 13.35 -5.16
C ARG A 59 -0.45 12.46 -6.41
N LEU A 60 -0.11 11.18 -6.24
CA LEU A 60 -0.08 10.21 -7.33
C LEU A 60 -1.50 9.91 -7.86
N VAL A 61 -2.49 9.79 -6.99
CA VAL A 61 -3.89 9.62 -7.45
C VAL A 61 -4.38 10.84 -8.22
N LYS A 62 -4.06 12.06 -7.76
CA LYS A 62 -4.35 13.29 -8.52
C LYS A 62 -3.66 13.30 -9.90
N ALA A 63 -2.53 12.61 -10.07
CA ALA A 63 -1.87 12.42 -11.36
C ALA A 63 -2.48 11.30 -12.24
N GLY A 64 -3.46 10.55 -11.71
CA GLY A 64 -4.22 9.52 -12.42
C GLY A 64 -3.78 8.08 -12.15
N PHE A 65 -3.01 7.82 -11.09
CA PHE A 65 -2.57 6.47 -10.71
C PHE A 65 -3.47 5.87 -9.62
N ALA A 66 -3.53 4.55 -9.52
CA ALA A 66 -4.05 3.86 -8.33
C ALA A 66 -2.87 3.46 -7.45
N VAL A 67 -2.94 3.77 -6.16
CA VAL A 67 -1.85 3.58 -5.21
C VAL A 67 -2.25 2.56 -4.14
N TYR A 68 -1.38 1.61 -3.85
CA TYR A 68 -1.62 0.54 -2.88
C TYR A 68 -0.45 0.44 -1.91
N GLY A 69 -0.76 0.21 -0.64
CA GLY A 69 0.20 0.06 0.45
C GLY A 69 -0.12 -1.15 1.32
N ILE A 70 0.93 -1.71 1.92
CA ILE A 70 0.86 -2.77 2.93
C ILE A 70 1.80 -2.36 4.07
N ASP A 71 1.31 -2.46 5.32
CA ASP A 71 2.17 -2.32 6.48
C ASP A 71 2.89 -3.64 6.74
N TYR A 72 4.20 -3.58 6.95
CA TYR A 72 4.98 -4.79 7.26
C TYR A 72 4.63 -5.36 8.63
N GLU A 73 4.98 -6.62 8.86
CA GLU A 73 5.01 -7.22 10.19
C GLU A 73 5.72 -6.27 11.19
N GLY A 74 5.07 -6.02 12.33
CA GLY A 74 5.56 -5.11 13.37
C GLY A 74 5.40 -3.62 13.10
N HIS A 75 4.74 -3.21 12.01
CA HIS A 75 4.59 -1.81 11.62
C HIS A 75 3.13 -1.40 11.47
N GLY A 76 2.86 -0.11 11.71
CA GLY A 76 1.55 0.49 11.52
C GLY A 76 0.44 -0.29 12.22
N LYS A 77 -0.52 -0.78 11.42
CA LYS A 77 -1.69 -1.52 11.90
C LYS A 77 -1.55 -3.05 11.72
N SER A 78 -0.40 -3.54 11.26
CA SER A 78 -0.12 -4.97 11.07
C SER A 78 0.26 -5.66 12.38
N ASP A 79 -0.01 -6.96 12.45
CA ASP A 79 0.46 -7.83 13.53
C ASP A 79 1.99 -7.85 13.64
N GLY A 80 2.50 -8.22 14.81
CA GLY A 80 3.92 -8.39 15.09
C GLY A 80 4.39 -7.55 16.29
N LEU A 81 5.64 -7.78 16.70
CA LEU A 81 6.26 -6.94 17.72
C LEU A 81 6.62 -5.58 17.10
N SER A 82 6.21 -4.48 17.76
CA SER A 82 6.38 -3.13 17.22
C SER A 82 7.84 -2.84 16.86
N ALA A 83 8.05 -2.34 15.64
CA ALA A 83 9.36 -2.04 15.04
C ALA A 83 10.31 -3.25 14.95
N TYR A 84 9.80 -4.48 14.96
CA TYR A 84 10.62 -5.68 14.82
C TYR A 84 10.34 -6.40 13.51
N VAL A 85 11.37 -6.57 12.70
CA VAL A 85 11.33 -7.40 11.48
C VAL A 85 12.14 -8.67 11.75
N PRO A 86 11.48 -9.81 12.00
CA PRO A 86 12.18 -11.05 12.37
C PRO A 86 12.99 -11.64 11.22
N ASN A 87 12.55 -11.43 9.98
CA ASN A 87 13.21 -11.88 8.77
C ASN A 87 12.85 -10.96 7.60
N PHE A 88 13.83 -10.52 6.83
CA PHE A 88 13.60 -9.64 5.68
C PHE A 88 12.98 -10.39 4.49
N ASP A 89 13.28 -11.68 4.31
CA ASP A 89 12.68 -12.48 3.23
C ASP A 89 11.17 -12.61 3.43
N HIS A 90 10.71 -12.77 4.67
CA HIS A 90 9.29 -12.77 5.00
C HIS A 90 8.58 -11.47 4.61
N LEU A 91 9.24 -10.33 4.82
CA LEU A 91 8.72 -9.03 4.41
C LEU A 91 8.60 -8.95 2.89
N VAL A 92 9.66 -9.35 2.17
CA VAL A 92 9.67 -9.37 0.70
C VAL A 92 8.56 -10.29 0.15
N ASP A 93 8.41 -11.48 0.72
CA ASP A 93 7.39 -12.45 0.33
C ASP A 93 5.97 -11.91 0.53
N ASP A 94 5.69 -11.27 1.67
CA ASP A 94 4.38 -10.69 1.97
C ASP A 94 4.03 -9.57 0.97
N VAL A 95 4.97 -8.67 0.72
CA VAL A 95 4.82 -7.55 -0.21
C VAL A 95 4.62 -8.07 -1.64
N SER A 96 5.50 -8.98 -2.08
CA SER A 96 5.44 -9.57 -3.42
C SER A 96 4.13 -10.31 -3.65
N THR A 97 3.71 -11.14 -2.70
CA THR A 97 2.45 -11.89 -2.77
C THR A 97 1.26 -10.95 -2.85
N HIS A 98 1.22 -9.92 -1.99
CA HIS A 98 0.11 -8.98 -1.96
C HIS A 98 0.00 -8.20 -3.28
N TYR A 99 1.09 -7.62 -3.76
CA TYR A 99 1.04 -6.81 -4.97
C TYR A 99 0.81 -7.63 -6.23
N THR A 100 1.38 -8.84 -6.32
CA THR A 100 1.09 -9.77 -7.42
C THR A 100 -0.40 -10.15 -7.46
N SER A 101 -1.03 -10.31 -6.29
CA SER A 101 -2.47 -10.61 -6.21
C SER A 101 -3.36 -9.47 -6.73
N ILE A 102 -2.87 -8.22 -6.68
CA ILE A 102 -3.58 -7.03 -7.18
C ILE A 102 -3.37 -6.86 -8.69
N CYS A 103 -2.15 -7.09 -9.18
CA CYS A 103 -1.86 -6.96 -10.61
C CYS A 103 -2.67 -7.95 -11.46
N GLY A 104 -2.68 -9.25 -11.13
CA GLY A 104 -2.96 -10.24 -12.18
C GLY A 104 -1.90 -10.19 -13.29
N ASN A 105 -2.20 -10.65 -14.52
CA ASN A 105 -1.26 -10.63 -15.68
C ASN A 105 -1.06 -9.21 -16.27
N VAL A 106 -0.70 -8.19 -15.49
CA VAL A 106 -0.30 -6.88 -16.01
C VAL A 106 1.14 -6.55 -15.62
N ASP A 107 1.92 -6.23 -16.66
CA ASP A 107 3.39 -6.13 -16.66
C ASP A 107 3.98 -4.82 -16.11
N PHE A 108 3.24 -4.03 -15.32
CA PHE A 108 3.75 -2.72 -14.89
C PHE A 108 3.79 -2.56 -13.36
N PHE A 109 5.01 -2.69 -12.82
CA PHE A 109 5.36 -2.45 -11.42
C PHE A 109 6.22 -1.19 -11.33
N VAL A 110 5.73 -0.18 -10.60
CA VAL A 110 6.59 0.89 -10.07
C VAL A 110 6.57 0.77 -8.55
N GLY A 111 7.60 0.12 -8.02
CA GLY A 111 7.92 0.19 -6.59
C GLY A 111 8.58 1.54 -6.31
N VAL A 112 7.82 2.46 -5.71
CA VAL A 112 8.40 3.73 -5.24
C VAL A 112 8.79 3.55 -3.78
N LYS A 113 10.09 3.53 -3.50
CA LYS A 113 10.60 3.76 -2.15
C LYS A 113 10.64 5.27 -1.96
N VAL A 114 9.72 5.78 -1.14
CA VAL A 114 9.67 7.20 -0.75
C VAL A 114 10.53 7.46 0.46
#